data_AF-A0A1Y1UVJ1-F1
#
_entry.id   AF-A0A1Y1UVJ1-F1
#
_cell.length_a   1.000
_cell.length_b   1.000
_cell.length_c   1.000
_cell.angle_alpha   90.00
_cell.angle_beta   90.00
_cell.angle_gamma   90.00
#
_symmetry.space_group_name_H-M   'P 1'
#
loop_
_entity.id
_entity.type
_entity.pdbx_description
1 polymer ?
#
loop_
_entity_poly.entity_id
_entity_poly.type
_entity_poly.pdbx_seq_one_letter_code
_entity_poly.pdbx_strand_id
1 'polypeptide(L)'
;MDIYNKKKYIGKLKKVKIYEPPEPIERREHGMDDVQVNGTLLCEEKQRKLMNNMNNIRISNEKYLREHPEINDIIGYFISNVLKNKPKDIDEYASELLSSDTLQNDVAKYKEEYLEIKELNKK
;
A
#
# COMPACT_ATOMS: atom_id res chain seq x y z
N MET A 1 -11.67 -13.44 -45.69
CA MET A 1 -11.94 -14.80 -45.17
C MET A 1 -11.72 -14.71 -43.66
N ASP A 2 -12.74 -14.26 -42.92
CA ASP A 2 -12.62 -13.99 -41.49
C ASP A 2 -13.09 -15.20 -40.69
N ILE A 3 -12.18 -15.80 -39.91
CA ILE A 3 -12.59 -16.82 -38.94
C ILE A 3 -11.71 -16.73 -37.69
N TYR A 4 -12.12 -15.90 -36.73
CA TYR A 4 -11.70 -16.08 -35.33
C TYR A 4 -12.92 -16.08 -34.40
N ASN A 5 -13.37 -17.32 -34.17
CA ASN A 5 -14.07 -17.88 -33.02
C ASN A 5 -14.53 -16.93 -31.90
N LYS A 6 -15.85 -16.67 -31.84
CA LYS A 6 -16.56 -16.13 -30.68
C LYS A 6 -16.63 -17.16 -29.56
N LYS A 7 -15.73 -17.11 -28.57
CA LYS A 7 -16.02 -17.67 -27.24
C LYS A 7 -16.93 -16.69 -26.49
N LYS A 8 -18.20 -17.07 -26.35
CA LYS A 8 -19.26 -16.32 -25.68
C LYS A 8 -19.04 -16.36 -24.17
N TYR A 9 -18.43 -15.33 -23.60
CA TYR A 9 -18.36 -15.18 -22.15
C TYR A 9 -19.73 -14.70 -21.62
N ILE A 10 -20.39 -15.56 -20.86
CA ILE A 10 -21.62 -15.26 -20.11
C ILE A 10 -21.17 -14.84 -18.71
N GLY A 11 -20.61 -13.65 -18.60
CA GLY A 11 -20.25 -13.03 -17.32
C GLY A 11 -20.86 -11.64 -17.28
N LYS A 12 -21.74 -11.37 -16.32
CA LYS A 12 -22.26 -10.02 -16.10
C LYS A 12 -21.06 -9.14 -15.72
N LEU A 13 -20.55 -8.35 -16.66
CA LEU A 13 -19.59 -7.28 -16.37
C LEU A 13 -20.25 -6.39 -15.31
N LYS A 14 -19.74 -6.44 -14.06
CA LYS A 14 -20.06 -5.41 -13.08
C LYS A 14 -19.64 -4.10 -13.73
N LYS A 15 -20.59 -3.18 -13.92
CA LYS A 15 -20.32 -1.81 -14.38
C LYS A 15 -19.41 -1.15 -13.34
N VAL A 16 -18.10 -1.29 -13.52
CA VAL A 16 -17.11 -0.49 -12.83
C VAL A 16 -17.38 0.94 -13.29
N LYS A 17 -17.53 1.88 -12.36
CA LYS A 17 -17.70 3.30 -12.70
C LYS A 17 -16.53 3.71 -13.59
N ILE A 18 -16.83 4.03 -14.84
CA ILE A 18 -15.89 4.62 -15.78
C ILE A 18 -15.46 5.95 -15.15
N TYR A 19 -14.16 6.27 -15.17
CA TYR A 19 -13.65 7.55 -14.68
C TYR A 19 -14.40 8.69 -15.38
N GLU A 20 -15.20 9.43 -14.63
CA GLU A 20 -15.81 10.67 -15.07
C GLU A 20 -14.81 11.79 -14.74
N PRO A 21 -14.22 12.45 -15.76
CA PRO A 21 -13.31 13.56 -15.53
C PRO A 21 -14.08 14.67 -14.79
N PRO A 22 -13.47 15.32 -13.78
CA PRO A 22 -14.12 16.38 -13.03
C PRO A 22 -14.48 17.54 -13.96
N GLU A 23 -15.62 18.17 -13.68
CA GLU A 23 -16.08 19.36 -14.42
C GLU A 23 -14.99 20.44 -14.49
N PRO A 24 -14.91 21.20 -15.61
CA PRO A 24 -13.96 22.28 -15.77
C PRO A 24 -14.04 23.26 -14.59
N ILE A 25 -12.89 23.63 -14.03
CA ILE A 25 -12.84 24.62 -12.95
C ILE A 25 -13.21 25.99 -13.55
N GLU A 26 -14.41 26.50 -13.24
CA GLU A 26 -14.78 27.87 -13.57
C GLU A 26 -13.85 28.86 -12.87
N ARG A 27 -13.44 29.93 -13.58
CA ARG A 27 -12.60 30.98 -13.00
C ARG A 27 -13.39 31.70 -11.91
N ARG A 28 -12.87 31.69 -10.68
CA ARG A 28 -13.46 32.37 -9.52
C ARG A 28 -13.29 33.89 -9.60
N GLU A 29 -14.30 34.60 -9.12
CA GLU A 29 -14.25 36.04 -8.90
C GLU A 29 -13.26 36.41 -7.78
N HIS A 30 -12.63 37.58 -7.90
CA HIS A 30 -11.52 38.04 -7.07
C HIS A 30 -12.03 38.49 -5.68
N GLY A 31 -11.60 37.83 -4.58
CA GLY A 31 -11.85 38.32 -3.21
C GLY A 31 -12.26 37.31 -2.14
N MET A 32 -11.89 36.03 -2.23
CA MET A 32 -12.06 35.09 -1.11
C MET A 32 -10.70 34.71 -0.55
N ASP A 33 -10.49 34.98 0.73
CA ASP A 33 -9.22 34.87 1.44
C ASP A 33 -8.68 33.42 1.38
N ASP A 34 -7.51 33.26 0.77
CA ASP A 34 -6.91 31.97 0.48
C ASP A 34 -6.15 31.41 1.70
N VAL A 35 -6.63 30.32 2.32
CA VAL A 35 -5.76 29.47 3.17
C VAL A 35 -5.06 28.46 2.27
N GLN A 36 -3.78 28.72 1.97
CA GLN A 36 -2.92 27.83 1.21
C GLN A 36 -2.44 26.65 2.05
N VAL A 37 -2.71 25.43 1.60
CA VAL A 37 -1.92 24.24 1.94
C VAL A 37 -1.66 23.46 0.65
N ASN A 38 -0.39 23.28 0.28
CA ASN A 38 0.08 22.49 -0.86
C ASN A 38 -0.35 22.96 -2.27
N GLY A 39 -0.32 24.26 -2.56
CA GLY A 39 -0.23 24.77 -3.94
C GLY A 39 -1.44 24.57 -4.87
N THR A 40 -2.56 24.01 -4.40
CA THR A 40 -3.80 23.90 -5.18
C THR A 40 -4.96 24.58 -4.47
N LEU A 41 -5.65 25.51 -5.15
CA LEU A 41 -6.83 26.17 -4.58
C LEU A 41 -8.03 25.21 -4.56
N LEU A 42 -8.19 24.47 -3.47
CA LEU A 42 -9.32 23.59 -3.25
C LEU A 42 -10.27 24.24 -2.23
N CYS A 43 -11.58 24.29 -2.52
CA CYS A 43 -12.57 24.81 -1.57
C CYS A 43 -12.51 24.03 -0.24
N GLU A 44 -12.75 24.70 0.89
CA GLU A 44 -12.62 24.16 2.25
C GLU A 44 -13.36 22.81 2.41
N GLU A 45 -14.54 22.67 1.80
CA GLU A 45 -15.29 21.42 1.82
C GLU A 45 -14.56 20.24 1.17
N LYS A 46 -13.89 20.49 0.05
CA LYS A 46 -13.11 19.47 -0.67
C LYS A 46 -11.85 19.12 0.11
N GLN A 47 -11.20 20.10 0.75
CA GLN A 47 -10.03 19.86 1.62
C GLN A 47 -10.42 18.99 2.81
N ARG A 48 -11.54 19.30 3.47
CA ARG A 48 -12.06 18.53 4.61
C ARG A 48 -12.41 17.10 4.21
N LYS A 49 -13.04 16.90 3.04
CA LYS A 49 -13.30 15.55 2.49
C LYS A 49 -12.00 14.77 2.22
N LEU A 50 -10.98 15.41 1.63
CA LEU A 50 -9.68 14.78 1.42
C LEU A 50 -9.02 14.39 2.73
N MET A 51 -9.00 15.28 3.72
CA MET A 51 -8.43 14.99 5.04
C MET A 51 -9.14 13.82 5.73
N ASN A 52 -10.47 13.79 5.70
CA ASN A 52 -11.25 12.69 6.26
C ASN A 52 -10.95 11.37 5.54
N ASN A 53 -10.85 11.38 4.21
CA ASN A 53 -10.50 10.19 3.44
C ASN A 53 -9.08 9.71 3.77
N MET A 54 -8.11 10.64 3.88
CA MET A 54 -6.73 10.33 4.25
C MET A 54 -6.66 9.70 5.63
N ASN A 55 -7.42 10.23 6.60
CA ASN A 55 -7.50 9.68 7.94
C ASN A 55 -8.10 8.28 7.94
N ASN A 56 -9.18 8.05 7.20
CA ASN A 56 -9.79 6.73 7.07
C ASN A 56 -8.83 5.70 6.46
N ILE A 57 -8.07 6.10 5.43
CA ILE A 57 -7.04 5.25 4.83
C ILE A 57 -5.94 4.92 5.85
N ARG A 58 -5.45 5.91 6.60
CA ARG A 58 -4.43 5.69 7.64
C ARG A 58 -4.90 4.72 8.72
N ILE A 59 -6.13 4.88 9.21
CA ILE A 59 -6.73 3.97 10.20
C ILE A 59 -6.89 2.56 9.63
N SER A 60 -7.38 2.44 8.39
CA SER A 60 -7.53 1.15 7.73
C SER A 60 -6.19 0.44 7.54
N ASN A 61 -5.15 1.17 7.14
CA ASN A 61 -3.80 0.62 6.98
C ASN A 61 -3.23 0.17 8.32
N GLU A 62 -3.37 0.97 9.38
CA GLU A 62 -2.91 0.60 10.71
C GLU A 62 -3.61 -0.67 11.23
N LYS A 63 -4.94 -0.75 11.04
CA LYS A 63 -5.72 -1.94 11.39
C LYS A 63 -5.22 -3.16 10.61
N TYR A 64 -4.98 -3.01 9.30
CA TYR A 64 -4.41 -4.08 8.48
C TYR A 64 -3.02 -4.52 8.97
N LEU A 65 -2.12 -3.57 9.26
CA LEU A 65 -0.79 -3.85 9.77
C LEU A 65 -0.81 -4.59 11.11
N ARG A 66 -1.83 -4.34 11.95
CA ARG A 66 -2.01 -4.98 13.25
C ARG A 66 -2.65 -6.37 13.16
N GLU A 67 -3.64 -6.52 12.28
CA GLU A 67 -4.44 -7.75 12.16
C GLU A 67 -3.75 -8.84 11.34
N HIS A 68 -2.87 -8.47 10.41
CA HIS A 68 -2.26 -9.43 9.49
C HIS A 68 -0.89 -9.93 9.97
N PRO A 69 -0.75 -11.23 10.30
CA PRO A 69 0.50 -11.80 10.82
C PRO A 69 1.65 -11.80 9.80
N GLU A 70 1.34 -11.75 8.50
CA GLU A 70 2.33 -11.74 7.41
C GLU A 70 3.27 -10.53 7.49
N ILE A 71 2.78 -9.39 7.97
CA ILE A 71 3.60 -8.18 8.15
C ILE A 71 4.63 -8.38 9.27
N ASN A 72 4.25 -9.07 10.35
CA ASN A 72 5.17 -9.35 11.45
C ASN A 72 6.29 -10.29 11.02
N ASP A 73 6.00 -11.26 10.16
CA ASP A 73 7.01 -12.18 9.60
C ASP A 73 8.04 -11.42 8.74
N ILE A 74 7.58 -10.49 7.89
CA ILE A 74 8.45 -9.65 7.06
C ILE A 74 9.31 -8.71 7.93
N ILE A 75 8.72 -8.06 8.94
CA ILE A 75 9.45 -7.18 9.86
C ILE A 75 10.48 -7.98 10.66
N GLY A 76 10.12 -9.16 11.16
CA GLY A 76 11.04 -10.04 11.88
C GLY A 76 12.22 -10.47 11.03
N TYR A 77 11.96 -10.84 9.77
CA TYR A 77 13.00 -11.16 8.79
C TYR A 77 13.93 -9.96 8.54
N PHE A 78 13.37 -8.78 8.29
CA PHE A 78 14.15 -7.55 8.09
C PHE A 78 15.04 -7.24 9.30
N ILE A 79 14.48 -7.24 10.51
CA ILE A 79 15.24 -6.98 11.74
C ILE A 79 16.35 -8.02 11.93
N SER A 80 16.07 -9.31 11.71
CA SER A 80 17.09 -10.36 11.79
C SER A 80 18.27 -10.07 10.86
N ASN A 81 17.98 -9.68 9.63
CA ASN A 81 18.97 -9.34 8.62
C ASN A 81 19.77 -8.07 8.94
N VAL A 82 19.11 -7.03 9.44
CA VAL A 82 19.78 -5.80 9.91
C VAL A 82 20.71 -6.12 11.08
N LEU A 83 20.28 -6.94 12.04
CA LEU A 83 21.11 -7.32 13.19
C LEU A 83 22.31 -8.19 12.80
N LYS A 84 22.15 -9.06 11.80
CA LYS A 84 23.23 -9.91 11.25
C LYS A 84 24.26 -9.10 10.46
N ASN A 85 23.80 -8.25 9.54
CA ASN A 85 24.67 -7.56 8.58
C ASN A 85 25.13 -6.19 9.05
N LYS A 86 24.45 -5.58 10.04
CA LYS A 86 24.74 -4.25 10.61
C LYS A 86 25.08 -3.21 9.53
N PRO A 87 24.15 -2.96 8.58
CA PRO A 87 24.39 -2.03 7.50
C PRO A 87 24.63 -0.61 8.02
N LYS A 88 25.45 0.17 7.31
CA LYS A 88 25.75 1.57 7.65
C LYS A 88 24.58 2.50 7.32
N ASP A 89 23.85 2.20 6.24
CA ASP A 89 22.62 2.88 5.84
C ASP A 89 21.46 1.87 5.88
N ILE A 90 20.46 2.17 6.70
CA ILE A 90 19.32 1.28 6.93
C ILE A 90 18.28 1.45 5.82
N ASP A 91 18.15 2.65 5.25
CA ASP A 91 17.11 2.98 4.28
C ASP A 91 17.43 2.36 2.91
N GLU A 92 18.70 2.44 2.50
CA GLU A 92 19.20 1.76 1.30
C GLU A 92 19.06 0.24 1.43
N TYR A 93 19.44 -0.30 2.59
CA TYR A 93 19.33 -1.73 2.86
C TYR A 93 17.89 -2.23 2.87
N ALA A 94 16.96 -1.47 3.46
CA ALA A 94 15.54 -1.79 3.43
C ALA A 94 14.98 -1.78 2.00
N SER A 95 15.39 -0.80 1.19
CA SER A 95 14.96 -0.68 -0.19
C SER A 95 15.43 -1.88 -1.03
N GLU A 96 16.69 -2.28 -0.89
CA GLU A 96 17.24 -3.45 -1.60
C GLU A 96 16.58 -4.75 -1.14
N LEU A 97 16.46 -4.97 0.17
CA LEU A 97 15.94 -6.21 0.72
C LEU A 97 14.44 -6.39 0.43
N LEU A 98 13.64 -5.35 0.64
CA LEU A 98 12.18 -5.42 0.50
C LEU A 98 11.71 -5.34 -0.96
N SER A 99 12.55 -4.85 -1.87
CA SER A 99 12.24 -4.83 -3.31
C SER A 99 12.66 -6.11 -4.04
N SER A 100 13.21 -7.09 -3.34
CA SER A 100 13.64 -8.35 -3.96
C SER A 100 12.45 -9.23 -4.37
N ASP A 101 12.49 -9.78 -5.60
CA ASP A 101 11.46 -10.71 -6.09
C ASP A 101 11.42 -12.03 -5.30
N THR A 102 12.50 -12.37 -4.59
CA THR A 102 12.61 -13.59 -3.78
C THR A 102 12.12 -13.41 -2.35
N LEU A 103 11.72 -12.20 -1.95
CA LEU A 103 11.35 -11.87 -0.57
C LEU A 103 10.35 -12.85 0.05
N GLN A 104 9.31 -13.23 -0.70
CA GLN A 104 8.29 -14.16 -0.21
C GLN A 104 8.88 -15.52 0.19
N ASN A 105 9.80 -16.05 -0.61
CA ASN A 105 10.45 -17.33 -0.34
C ASN A 105 11.40 -17.22 0.85
N ASP A 106 12.12 -16.10 0.96
CA ASP A 106 13.12 -15.91 2.01
C ASP A 106 12.46 -15.67 3.38
N VAL A 107 11.35 -14.94 3.41
CA VAL A 107 10.51 -14.78 4.61
C VAL A 107 9.88 -16.11 5.02
N ALA A 108 9.43 -16.93 4.06
CA ALA A 108 8.88 -18.26 4.35
C ALA A 108 9.93 -19.18 5.01
N LYS A 109 11.16 -19.21 4.49
CA LYS A 109 12.28 -19.95 5.11
C LYS A 109 12.58 -19.46 6.52
N TYR A 110 12.69 -18.14 6.70
CA TYR A 110 12.90 -17.55 8.02
C TYR A 110 11.82 -17.95 9.03
N LYS A 111 10.56 -18.00 8.58
CA LYS A 111 9.44 -18.42 9.41
C LYS A 111 9.56 -19.88 9.85
N GLU A 112 9.94 -20.77 8.95
CA GLU A 112 10.19 -22.19 9.28
C GLU A 112 11.31 -22.33 10.32
N GLU A 113 12.45 -21.66 10.11
CA GLU A 113 13.58 -21.63 11.05
C GLU A 113 13.15 -21.09 12.43
N TYR A 114 12.37 -20.02 12.46
CA TYR A 114 11.88 -19.40 13.70
C TYR A 114 10.98 -20.34 14.49
N LEU A 115 10.09 -21.08 13.80
CA LEU A 115 9.21 -22.07 14.43
C LEU A 115 10.00 -23.22 15.04
N GLU A 116 11.01 -23.74 14.32
CA GLU A 116 11.87 -24.82 14.82
C GLU A 116 12.64 -24.40 16.09
N ILE A 117 13.26 -23.22 16.07
CA ILE A 117 13.96 -22.66 17.24
C ILE A 117 13.00 -22.47 18.43
N LYS A 118 11.77 -22.00 18.16
CA LYS A 118 10.76 -21.79 19.20
C LYS A 118 10.30 -23.09 19.83
N GLU A 119 10.19 -24.17 19.05
CA GLU A 119 9.84 -25.50 19.56
C GLU A 119 10.97 -26.13 20.38
N LEU A 120 12.22 -25.98 19.94
CA LEU A 120 13.40 -26.44 20.68
C LEU A 120 13.52 -25.78 22.06
N ASN A 121 13.30 -24.47 22.14
CA ASN A 121 13.36 -23.70 23.39
C ASN A 121 12.19 -23.97 24.35
N LYS A 122 11.19 -24.74 23.92
CA LYS A 122 10.03 -25.11 24.75
C LYS A 122 10.22 -26.45 25.48
N LYS A 123 11.22 -27.24 25.09
CA LYS A 123 11.66 -28.46 25.79
C LYS A 123 12.66 -28.11 26.89
#